data_AF-A0A2E0YVW2-F1
#
_entry.id   AF-A0A2E0YVW2-F1
#
_cell.length_a   1.000
_cell.length_b   1.000
_cell.length_c   1.000
_cell.angle_alpha   90.00
_cell.angle_beta   90.00
_cell.angle_gamma   90.00
#
_symmetry.space_group_name_H-M   'P 1'
#
loop_
_entity.id
_entity.type
_entity.pdbx_description
1 polymer ?
#
loop_
_entity_poly.entity_id
_entity_poly.type
_entity_poly.pdbx_seq_one_letter_code
_entity_poly.pdbx_strand_id
1 'polypeptide(L)'
;MSTFDLTFNGSVLPDHTPGQVKNNLARLFCIEDEAVVDELFSGETIYLRCDLDRKTAAGYYREITEMGGEASLVPSDKRHSTVSGAVAVLSTANGSPARIIREGDADAADEEAVRHSLGGTDQLWPVSSARRQRIKEAPVVDLAAAQMRAEPAAANDEAQDAAKGSAGGKPNGSATGATQGAANGGFTATRANLILTSTGKELARLEAQATQVREEAVREISKLRRCQARLEEQAADDIAEVQQSRQASTQQTETEILELQAQVEETRSTADAEVKRLEELAQACEAEAEEELQRLHAAQEERLAAEQDAVRDIEDRLAEVTRKSQEEIEQLEQQLAAARHQAEIDINELELALTAQKNRCEHEIAELDEQQAQARAAGEERQRELAAQLQAARHSAEEAADALQQQEQALRQAHQEELEALEAREREINERCERNETSMENACAELRRRTEESLAQLKTLEQVLKQRQDSALAALRGNPGGKVAEDARS
;
A
#
# COMPACT_ATOMS: atom_id res chain seq x y z
N MET A 1 -16.99 -1.42 11.34
CA MET A 1 -17.38 0.00 11.18
C MET A 1 -16.46 0.58 10.12
N SER A 2 -16.95 1.41 9.20
CA SER A 2 -16.07 2.02 8.19
C SER A 2 -15.17 3.07 8.85
N THR A 3 -13.86 2.93 8.68
CA THR A 3 -12.85 3.90 9.10
C THR A 3 -12.55 4.87 7.95
N PHE A 4 -12.08 6.06 8.31
CA PHE A 4 -11.78 7.14 7.39
C PHE A 4 -10.42 7.74 7.69
N ASP A 5 -9.75 8.15 6.63
CA ASP A 5 -8.49 8.85 6.68
C ASP A 5 -8.70 10.31 6.31
N LEU A 6 -8.00 11.18 7.02
CA LEU A 6 -8.05 12.61 6.82
C LEU A 6 -6.83 13.05 6.01
N THR A 7 -7.06 13.56 4.80
CA THR A 7 -6.01 14.05 3.91
C THR A 7 -6.07 15.56 3.74
N PHE A 8 -4.91 16.17 3.51
CA PHE A 8 -4.75 17.60 3.25
C PHE A 8 -3.78 17.81 2.08
N ASN A 9 -4.15 18.68 1.15
CA ASN A 9 -3.41 18.89 -0.11
C ASN A 9 -2.64 20.24 -0.14
N GLY A 10 -2.51 20.92 1.00
CA GLY A 10 -1.88 22.23 1.07
C GLY A 10 -2.72 23.39 0.51
N SER A 11 -3.94 23.15 0.02
CA SER A 11 -4.79 24.18 -0.57
C SER A 11 -5.52 24.98 0.50
N VAL A 12 -5.59 26.30 0.27
CA VAL A 12 -6.20 27.28 1.17
C VAL A 12 -7.45 27.84 0.50
N LEU A 13 -8.55 27.91 1.25
CA LEU A 13 -9.80 28.52 0.79
C LEU A 13 -9.61 30.01 0.49
N PRO A 14 -10.28 30.56 -0.54
CA PRO A 14 -10.02 31.91 -1.06
C PRO A 14 -10.24 33.05 -0.05
N ASP A 15 -10.99 32.81 1.02
CA ASP A 15 -11.29 33.80 2.07
C ASP A 15 -10.25 33.84 3.21
N HIS A 16 -9.23 32.98 3.18
CA HIS A 16 -8.27 32.83 4.27
C HIS A 16 -6.85 33.17 3.83
N THR A 17 -6.09 33.80 4.72
CA THR A 17 -4.68 34.11 4.47
C THR A 17 -3.83 32.87 4.79
N PRO A 18 -2.91 32.43 3.91
CA PRO A 18 -2.14 31.20 4.12
C PRO A 18 -1.35 31.18 5.44
N GLY A 19 -0.80 32.33 5.87
CA GLY A 19 -0.12 32.44 7.17
C GLY A 19 -1.02 32.21 8.38
N GLN A 20 -2.32 32.52 8.28
CA GLN A 20 -3.29 32.22 9.34
C GLN A 20 -3.63 30.73 9.36
N VAL A 21 -3.85 30.14 8.18
CA VAL A 21 -4.16 28.70 8.07
C VAL A 21 -2.99 27.85 8.56
N LYS A 22 -1.75 28.18 8.19
CA LYS A 22 -0.53 27.53 8.69
C LYS A 22 -0.46 27.51 10.22
N ASN A 23 -0.63 28.68 10.85
CA ASN A 23 -0.60 28.81 12.31
C ASN A 23 -1.73 28.04 13.00
N ASN A 24 -2.93 28.05 12.40
CA ASN A 24 -4.08 27.35 12.94
C ASN A 24 -3.94 25.83 12.83
N LEU A 25 -3.44 25.34 11.69
CA LEU A 25 -3.18 23.92 11.47
C LEU A 25 -2.05 23.40 12.37
N ALA A 26 -0.97 24.17 12.52
CA ALA A 26 0.12 23.85 13.45
C ALA A 26 -0.38 23.70 14.89
N ARG A 27 -1.26 24.61 15.34
CA ARG A 27 -1.92 24.53 16.65
C ARG A 27 -2.88 23.34 16.77
N LEU A 28 -3.63 23.03 15.72
CA LEU A 28 -4.56 21.91 15.71
C LEU A 28 -3.85 20.56 15.76
N PHE A 29 -2.60 20.45 15.31
CA PHE A 29 -1.86 19.18 15.36
C PHE A 29 -0.67 19.19 16.33
N CYS A 30 -0.54 20.25 17.14
CA CYS A 30 0.59 20.48 18.04
C CYS A 30 1.95 20.32 17.33
N ILE A 31 2.07 20.87 16.12
CA ILE A 31 3.32 20.88 15.34
C ILE A 31 4.12 22.11 15.77
N GLU A 32 5.28 21.87 16.39
CA GLU A 32 6.18 22.93 16.84
C GLU A 32 7.18 23.36 15.75
N ASP A 33 7.48 22.47 14.79
CA ASP A 33 8.45 22.70 13.73
C ASP A 33 7.81 23.41 12.51
N GLU A 34 8.27 24.64 12.23
CA GLU A 34 7.80 25.45 11.09
C GLU A 34 8.13 24.79 9.74
N ALA A 35 9.21 24.01 9.64
CA ALA A 35 9.58 23.32 8.39
C ALA A 35 8.55 22.24 8.03
N VAL A 36 8.03 21.52 9.02
CA VAL A 36 6.97 20.51 8.85
C VAL A 36 5.67 21.17 8.42
N VAL A 37 5.36 22.35 8.98
CA VAL A 37 4.20 23.14 8.56
C VAL A 37 4.36 23.63 7.14
N ASP A 38 5.54 24.08 6.73
CA ASP A 38 5.79 24.48 5.33
C ASP A 38 5.63 23.31 4.36
N GLU A 39 6.09 22.12 4.75
CA GLU A 39 5.96 20.90 3.96
C GLU A 39 4.50 20.43 3.81
N LEU A 40 3.65 20.64 4.83
CA LEU A 40 2.19 20.42 4.74
C LEU A 40 1.52 21.26 3.64
N PHE A 41 2.12 22.40 3.25
CA PHE A 41 1.62 23.31 2.22
C PHE A 41 2.41 23.22 0.92
N SER A 42 3.16 22.13 0.71
CA SER A 42 3.90 21.86 -0.53
C SER A 42 3.00 21.62 -1.75
N GLY A 43 1.72 21.31 -1.54
CA GLY A 43 0.78 20.88 -2.57
C GLY A 43 0.67 19.35 -2.70
N GLU A 44 1.53 18.60 -1.99
CA GLU A 44 1.44 17.15 -1.86
C GLU A 44 0.24 16.75 -0.97
N THR A 45 -0.43 15.64 -1.30
CA THR A 45 -1.53 15.14 -0.45
C THR A 45 -0.94 14.36 0.71
N ILE A 46 -1.05 14.92 1.91
CA ILE A 46 -0.48 14.36 3.14
C ILE A 46 -1.62 13.81 4.00
N TYR A 47 -1.42 12.62 4.55
CA TYR A 47 -2.33 12.00 5.50
C TYR A 47 -2.05 12.57 6.89
N LEU A 48 -2.98 13.38 7.40
CA LEU A 48 -2.87 13.99 8.71
C LEU A 48 -3.13 12.96 9.82
N ARG A 49 -4.15 12.13 9.63
CA ARG A 49 -4.56 11.04 10.54
C ARG A 49 -5.20 9.89 9.76
N CYS A 50 -5.03 8.69 10.28
CA CYS A 50 -5.47 7.42 9.69
C CYS A 50 -6.50 6.75 10.60
N ASP A 51 -7.35 5.90 10.02
CA ASP A 51 -8.21 4.95 10.76
C ASP A 51 -9.19 5.61 11.76
N LEU A 52 -9.63 6.83 11.44
CA LEU A 52 -10.57 7.57 12.27
C LEU A 52 -11.98 7.01 12.13
N ASP A 53 -12.74 7.01 13.23
CA ASP A 53 -14.18 6.77 13.15
C ASP A 53 -14.89 7.92 12.42
N ARG A 54 -16.02 7.62 11.79
CA ARG A 54 -16.79 8.58 10.99
C ARG A 54 -17.09 9.89 11.72
N LYS A 55 -17.34 9.85 13.04
CA LYS A 55 -17.71 11.05 13.82
C LYS A 55 -16.49 11.92 14.08
N THR A 56 -15.37 11.31 14.48
CA THR A 56 -14.10 12.03 14.70
C THR A 56 -13.54 12.57 13.40
N ALA A 57 -13.55 11.78 12.32
CA ALA A 57 -13.11 12.20 10.99
C ALA A 57 -13.91 13.43 10.48
N ALA A 58 -15.23 13.40 10.61
CA ALA A 58 -16.08 14.54 10.26
C ALA A 58 -15.84 15.76 11.16
N GLY A 59 -15.50 15.54 12.44
CA GLY A 59 -15.11 16.59 13.37
C GLY A 59 -13.87 17.35 12.91
N TYR A 60 -12.79 16.61 12.63
CA TYR A 60 -11.54 17.20 12.12
C TYR A 60 -11.71 17.85 10.74
N TYR A 61 -12.43 17.21 9.82
CA TYR A 61 -12.73 17.78 8.50
C TYR A 61 -13.38 19.16 8.64
N ARG A 62 -14.42 19.28 9.47
CA ARG A 62 -15.09 20.56 9.72
C ARG A 62 -14.16 21.59 10.35
N GLU A 63 -13.36 21.19 11.34
CA GLU A 63 -12.44 22.10 12.02
C GLU A 63 -11.36 22.64 11.07
N ILE A 64 -10.79 21.81 10.20
CA ILE A 64 -9.82 22.25 9.19
C ILE A 64 -10.48 23.20 8.16
N THR A 65 -11.69 22.88 7.70
CA THR A 65 -12.43 23.75 6.78
C THR A 65 -12.81 25.10 7.43
N GLU A 66 -13.23 25.10 8.69
CA GLU A 66 -13.51 26.33 9.48
C GLU A 66 -12.26 27.22 9.62
N MET A 67 -11.06 26.63 9.63
CA MET A 67 -9.78 27.35 9.70
C MET A 67 -9.24 27.78 8.32
N GLY A 68 -9.93 27.44 7.22
CA GLY A 68 -9.55 27.83 5.87
C GLY A 68 -8.74 26.80 5.08
N GLY A 69 -8.55 25.58 5.59
CA GLY A 69 -7.84 24.51 4.88
C GLY A 69 -8.79 23.61 4.07
N GLU A 70 -8.35 23.17 2.89
CA GLU A 70 -9.06 22.17 2.10
C GLU A 70 -8.63 20.75 2.51
N ALA A 71 -9.45 20.08 3.32
CA ALA A 71 -9.25 18.68 3.68
C ALA A 71 -10.15 17.76 2.84
N SER A 72 -9.81 16.47 2.79
CA SER A 72 -10.67 15.43 2.21
C SER A 72 -10.74 14.21 3.12
N LEU A 73 -11.88 13.52 3.07
CA LEU A 73 -12.10 12.28 3.82
C LEU A 73 -12.07 11.10 2.85
N VAL A 74 -11.09 10.22 3.02
CA VAL A 74 -10.92 9.02 2.19
C VAL A 74 -11.28 7.80 3.03
N PRO A 75 -12.22 6.93 2.60
CA PRO A 75 -12.45 5.66 3.29
C PRO A 75 -11.15 4.84 3.34
N SER A 76 -10.77 4.32 4.51
CA SER A 76 -9.47 3.63 4.69
C SER A 76 -9.32 2.41 3.77
N ASP A 77 -10.41 1.75 3.40
CA ASP A 77 -10.44 0.65 2.42
C ASP A 77 -9.90 1.07 1.03
N LYS A 78 -10.03 2.35 0.67
CA LYS A 78 -9.55 2.90 -0.61
C LYS A 78 -8.08 3.31 -0.58
N ARG A 79 -7.47 3.41 0.61
CA ARG A 79 -6.04 3.70 0.74
C ARG A 79 -5.23 2.62 0.03
N HIS A 80 -5.49 1.35 0.35
CA HIS A 80 -4.77 0.21 -0.21
C HIS A 80 -4.90 0.02 -1.73
N SER A 81 -5.96 0.56 -2.35
CA SER A 81 -6.13 0.48 -3.80
C SER A 81 -5.42 1.59 -4.58
N THR A 82 -4.96 2.64 -3.91
CA THR A 82 -4.47 3.88 -4.56
C THR A 82 -2.96 4.09 -4.37
N VAL A 83 -2.26 3.16 -3.70
CA VAL A 83 -0.82 3.26 -3.36
C VAL A 83 0.08 2.97 -4.58
N SER A 84 0.08 3.89 -5.54
CA SER A 84 1.15 3.95 -6.57
C SER A 84 1.80 5.34 -6.64
N GLY A 85 1.49 6.25 -5.72
CA GLY A 85 2.19 7.52 -5.52
C GLY A 85 2.76 7.58 -4.11
N ALA A 86 3.90 8.28 -3.93
CA ALA A 86 4.52 8.49 -2.63
C ALA A 86 3.47 9.04 -1.65
N VAL A 87 3.15 8.26 -0.63
CA VAL A 87 2.22 8.69 0.41
C VAL A 87 3.05 9.29 1.54
N ALA A 88 2.78 10.56 1.85
CA ALA A 88 3.34 11.25 2.99
C ALA A 88 2.37 11.15 4.18
N VAL A 89 2.83 10.63 5.31
CA VAL A 89 2.05 10.49 6.54
C VAL A 89 2.63 11.36 7.65
N LEU A 90 1.78 12.16 8.29
CA LEU A 90 2.17 12.95 9.46
C LEU A 90 2.20 12.03 10.70
N SER A 91 3.40 11.72 11.20
CA SER A 91 3.57 10.95 12.43
C SER A 91 3.71 11.87 13.63
N THR A 92 2.85 11.69 14.62
CA THR A 92 2.86 12.41 15.91
C THR A 92 2.87 11.37 17.03
N ALA A 93 3.99 10.66 17.16
CA ALA A 93 4.19 9.72 18.26
C ALA A 93 4.30 10.47 19.60
N ASN A 94 3.67 9.96 20.66
CA ASN A 94 3.68 10.57 21.99
C ASN A 94 5.11 10.89 22.45
N GLY A 95 5.45 12.18 22.54
CA GLY A 95 6.76 12.67 23.01
C GLY A 95 7.83 12.85 21.91
N SER A 96 7.53 12.53 20.65
CA SER A 96 8.40 12.85 19.51
C SER A 96 7.85 14.05 18.74
N PRO A 97 8.72 14.95 18.21
CA PRO A 97 8.26 16.04 17.36
C PRO A 97 7.54 15.49 16.12
N ALA A 98 6.50 16.19 15.68
CA ALA A 98 5.78 15.83 14.47
C ALA A 98 6.75 15.78 13.28
N ARG A 99 6.68 14.74 12.45
CA ARG A 99 7.47 14.62 11.22
C ARG A 99 6.65 13.98 10.11
N ILE A 100 6.97 14.32 8.87
CA ILE A 100 6.33 13.74 7.69
C ILE A 100 7.19 12.56 7.22
N ILE A 101 6.61 11.36 7.24
CA ILE A 101 7.27 10.14 6.77
C ILE A 101 6.77 9.86 5.35
N ARG A 102 7.67 9.86 4.37
CA ARG A 102 7.38 9.42 3.00
C ARG A 102 7.57 7.91 2.89
N GLU A 103 6.57 7.25 2.33
CA GLU A 103 6.61 5.81 2.05
C GLU A 103 7.67 5.52 0.97
N GLY A 104 8.90 5.23 1.40
CA GLY A 104 10.07 5.01 0.54
C GLY A 104 11.41 5.48 1.12
N ASP A 105 11.38 6.48 2.02
CA ASP A 105 12.57 7.03 2.68
C ASP A 105 12.73 6.54 4.14
N ALA A 106 11.86 5.62 4.59
CA ALA A 106 11.85 5.13 5.96
C ALA A 106 13.06 4.22 6.22
N ASP A 107 14.01 4.70 7.03
CA ASP A 107 15.00 3.83 7.68
C ASP A 107 14.29 2.76 8.53
N ALA A 108 14.94 1.62 8.80
CA ALA A 108 14.31 0.49 9.49
C ALA A 108 13.67 0.82 10.86
N ALA A 109 14.08 1.92 11.51
CA ALA A 109 13.47 2.42 12.75
C ALA A 109 12.11 3.13 12.53
N ASP A 110 11.84 3.63 11.32
CA ASP A 110 10.63 4.36 10.97
C ASP A 110 9.49 3.42 10.54
N GLU A 111 9.80 2.21 10.06
CA GLU A 111 8.78 1.20 9.78
C GLU A 111 7.98 0.81 11.04
N GLU A 112 8.63 0.75 12.21
CA GLU A 112 7.96 0.42 13.47
C GLU A 112 7.01 1.56 13.89
N ALA A 113 7.41 2.82 13.73
CA ALA A 113 6.57 3.99 13.99
C ALA A 113 5.36 4.07 13.03
N VAL A 114 5.54 3.69 11.76
CA VAL A 114 4.45 3.61 10.77
C VAL A 114 3.47 2.48 11.13
N ARG A 115 3.97 1.29 11.49
CA ARG A 115 3.13 0.16 11.91
C ARG A 115 2.35 0.46 13.19
N HIS A 116 2.95 1.15 14.17
CA HIS A 116 2.24 1.57 15.37
C HIS A 116 1.22 2.69 15.11
N SER A 117 1.48 3.59 14.16
CA SER A 117 0.51 4.63 13.78
C SER A 117 -0.70 4.07 12.99
N LEU A 118 -0.55 2.93 12.32
CA LEU A 118 -1.62 2.26 11.56
C LEU A 118 -2.45 1.28 12.40
N GLY A 119 -1.93 0.81 13.55
CA GLY A 119 -2.61 -0.16 14.41
C GLY A 119 -3.13 0.41 15.74
N GLY A 120 -2.70 1.61 16.12
CA GLY A 120 -3.10 2.24 17.36
C GLY A 120 -4.48 2.88 17.24
N THR A 121 -5.49 2.29 17.89
CA THR A 121 -6.78 2.97 18.12
C THR A 121 -6.50 4.35 18.70
N ASP A 122 -6.85 5.38 17.92
CA ASP A 122 -6.58 6.80 18.17
C ASP A 122 -6.81 7.09 19.66
N GLN A 123 -5.72 7.33 20.40
CA GLN A 123 -5.80 7.76 21.79
C GLN A 123 -6.51 9.10 21.74
N LEU A 124 -7.81 9.05 22.06
CA LEU A 124 -8.78 10.14 22.06
C LEU A 124 -8.09 11.44 22.38
N TRP A 125 -7.75 12.18 21.32
CA TRP A 125 -7.46 13.59 21.48
C TRP A 125 -8.72 14.17 22.10
N PRO A 126 -8.62 14.96 23.19
CA PRO A 126 -9.78 15.59 23.78
C PRO A 126 -10.28 16.64 22.79
N VAL A 127 -11.06 16.20 21.79
CA VAL A 127 -11.73 17.04 20.80
C VAL A 127 -12.72 17.90 21.58
N SER A 128 -12.22 19.05 22.03
CA SER A 128 -12.81 20.39 21.93
C SER A 128 -14.27 20.62 22.29
N SER A 129 -14.94 19.69 22.97
CA SER A 129 -16.20 19.95 23.69
C SER A 129 -15.90 20.53 25.07
N ALA A 130 -14.99 19.90 25.83
CA ALA A 130 -14.56 20.40 27.15
C ALA A 130 -13.78 21.74 27.09
N ARG A 131 -13.04 22.01 26.00
CA ARG A 131 -12.30 23.28 25.83
C ARG A 131 -13.19 24.44 25.38
N ARG A 132 -14.23 24.19 24.55
CA ARG A 132 -15.25 25.20 24.22
C ARG A 132 -16.14 25.54 25.44
N GLN A 133 -16.36 24.60 26.36
CA GLN A 133 -17.05 24.89 27.64
C GLN A 133 -16.18 25.68 28.62
N ARG A 134 -14.87 25.40 28.76
CA ARG A 134 -13.98 26.19 29.65
C ARG A 134 -13.72 27.64 29.22
N ILE A 135 -13.86 27.99 27.94
CA ILE A 135 -13.79 29.42 27.51
C ILE A 135 -15.12 30.15 27.80
N LYS A 136 -16.23 29.43 27.95
CA LYS A 136 -17.53 29.98 28.36
C LYS A 136 -17.78 29.96 29.86
N GLU A 137 -17.03 29.13 30.60
CA GLU A 137 -17.12 28.93 32.04
C GLU A 137 -15.73 29.02 32.67
N ALA A 138 -15.05 30.15 32.52
CA ALA A 138 -13.99 30.52 33.45
C ALA A 138 -14.66 31.18 34.67
N PRO A 139 -14.50 30.64 35.89
CA PRO A 139 -15.02 31.27 37.08
C PRO A 139 -14.18 32.53 37.38
N VAL A 140 -14.89 33.61 37.67
CA VAL A 140 -14.37 34.81 38.34
C VAL A 140 -13.88 34.35 39.71
N VAL A 141 -12.60 34.03 39.85
CA VAL A 141 -12.00 33.81 41.17
C VAL A 141 -10.61 34.43 41.23
N ASP A 142 -10.44 35.23 42.28
CA ASP A 142 -9.20 35.71 42.90
C ASP A 142 -8.43 36.89 42.30
N LEU A 143 -9.13 38.03 42.29
CA LEU A 143 -8.57 39.35 42.59
C LEU A 143 -8.27 39.56 44.10
N ALA A 144 -8.34 38.53 44.94
CA ALA A 144 -8.21 38.64 46.40
C ALA A 144 -6.81 38.28 46.96
N ALA A 145 -5.86 37.81 46.15
CA ALA A 145 -4.53 37.40 46.61
C ALA A 145 -3.38 38.38 46.24
N ALA A 146 -3.70 39.58 45.74
CA ALA A 146 -2.70 40.61 45.40
C ALA A 146 -2.65 41.79 46.40
N GLN A 147 -3.12 41.59 47.63
CA GLN A 147 -3.37 42.68 48.58
C GLN A 147 -2.71 42.50 49.95
N MET A 148 -1.46 41.99 50.03
CA MET A 148 -0.57 42.19 51.20
C MET A 148 0.91 42.03 50.81
N ARG A 149 1.45 42.93 49.99
CA ARG A 149 2.90 43.23 49.93
C ARG A 149 3.19 44.43 49.04
N ALA A 150 2.94 45.63 49.56
CA ALA A 150 3.55 46.86 49.07
C ALA A 150 3.42 47.93 50.15
N GLU A 151 4.44 48.04 51.01
CA GLU A 151 4.63 49.25 51.81
C GLU A 151 5.78 50.07 51.16
N PRO A 152 5.52 51.32 50.76
CA PRO A 152 6.43 52.11 49.93
C PRO A 152 7.33 53.05 50.74
N ALA A 153 8.50 53.31 50.19
CA ALA A 153 9.35 54.42 50.56
C ALA A 153 8.85 55.74 49.93
N ALA A 154 8.89 56.78 50.76
CA ALA A 154 9.13 58.20 50.43
C ALA A 154 8.14 58.97 49.52
N ALA A 155 7.49 59.99 50.11
CA ALA A 155 7.85 61.41 49.94
C ALA A 155 6.62 62.36 49.90
N ASN A 156 6.73 63.39 50.76
CA ASN A 156 6.33 64.78 50.55
C ASN A 156 4.87 65.23 50.53
N ASP A 157 4.55 65.97 51.60
CA ASP A 157 4.37 67.43 51.60
C ASP A 157 3.01 68.03 51.19
N GLU A 158 2.75 69.17 51.83
CA GLU A 158 1.70 70.17 51.60
C GLU A 158 0.30 70.01 52.26
N ALA A 159 0.21 70.70 53.40
CA ALA A 159 -0.51 71.98 53.53
C ALA A 159 -1.95 72.03 54.08
N GLN A 160 -2.14 73.11 54.86
CA GLN A 160 -3.36 73.77 55.37
C GLN A 160 -3.75 73.32 56.79
N ASP A 161 -3.37 74.01 57.86
CA ASP A 161 -3.27 75.45 58.12
C ASP A 161 -4.60 76.19 57.85
N ALA A 162 -5.40 76.39 58.92
CA ALA A 162 -6.00 77.69 59.21
C ALA A 162 -6.90 77.69 60.46
N ALA A 163 -6.72 78.78 61.20
CA ALA A 163 -7.70 79.58 61.95
C ALA A 163 -7.67 79.40 63.48
N LYS A 164 -6.92 80.25 64.19
CA LYS A 164 -7.20 81.66 64.53
C LYS A 164 -8.38 81.82 65.49
N GLY A 165 -8.10 82.47 66.62
CA GLY A 165 -9.10 83.15 67.44
C GLY A 165 -8.54 83.50 68.81
N SER A 166 -7.90 84.66 68.98
CA SER A 166 -8.61 85.90 69.33
C SER A 166 -8.96 85.91 70.82
N ALA A 167 -8.14 86.55 71.66
CA ALA A 167 -8.19 87.97 71.98
C ALA A 167 -9.17 88.30 73.12
N GLY A 168 -8.72 89.21 73.98
CA GLY A 168 -9.57 90.24 74.55
C GLY A 168 -10.37 89.83 75.77
N GLY A 169 -10.01 90.39 76.93
CA GLY A 169 -10.86 90.26 78.11
C GLY A 169 -10.36 90.87 79.40
N LYS A 170 -9.62 91.99 79.36
CA LYS A 170 -9.78 92.97 80.45
C LYS A 170 -11.25 93.40 80.48
N PRO A 171 -11.76 93.87 81.61
CA PRO A 171 -11.85 95.32 81.65
C PRO A 171 -11.27 95.92 82.93
N ASN A 172 -10.70 97.10 82.76
CA ASN A 172 -10.92 98.31 83.57
C ASN A 172 -11.01 98.11 85.09
N GLY A 173 -10.10 98.66 85.91
CA GLY A 173 -9.47 99.97 85.74
C GLY A 173 -10.50 101.07 85.95
N SER A 174 -10.52 101.66 87.14
CA SER A 174 -10.84 103.08 87.34
C SER A 174 -10.56 103.34 88.81
N ALA A 175 -9.49 104.08 89.13
CA ALA A 175 -9.52 105.54 89.25
C ALA A 175 -10.34 105.93 90.48
N THR A 176 -9.89 106.81 91.35
CA THR A 176 -9.21 108.08 91.15
C THR A 176 -8.54 108.38 92.50
N GLY A 177 -7.33 108.92 92.51
CA GLY A 177 -7.18 110.36 92.73
C GLY A 177 -7.11 110.66 94.23
N ALA A 178 -6.37 111.61 94.75
CA ALA A 178 -5.52 112.64 94.22
C ALA A 178 -5.20 113.49 95.48
N THR A 179 -4.07 114.21 95.49
CA THR A 179 -3.95 115.58 96.07
C THR A 179 -4.23 115.74 97.59
N GLN A 180 -3.39 116.29 98.44
CA GLN A 180 -2.41 117.39 98.44
C GLN A 180 -1.46 117.10 99.64
N GLY A 181 -0.21 117.56 99.73
CA GLY A 181 0.32 118.88 99.39
C GLY A 181 0.38 119.78 100.62
N ALA A 182 1.57 120.36 100.86
CA ALA A 182 1.88 121.58 101.65
C ALA A 182 2.28 121.46 103.14
N ALA A 183 3.60 121.50 103.38
CA ALA A 183 4.39 122.63 103.90
C ALA A 183 3.81 123.62 104.96
N ASN A 184 4.76 124.20 105.72
CA ASN A 184 4.72 125.29 106.72
C ASN A 184 4.35 124.86 108.14
N GLY A 185 5.05 125.27 109.21
CA GLY A 185 5.96 126.40 109.42
C GLY A 185 5.69 126.90 110.84
N GLY A 186 6.74 127.12 111.63
CA GLY A 186 6.65 127.24 113.09
C GLY A 186 6.10 128.56 113.67
N PHE A 187 6.22 128.64 115.01
CA PHE A 187 5.91 129.75 115.93
C PHE A 187 4.38 130.02 116.07
N THR A 188 3.77 130.23 117.23
CA THR A 188 4.23 130.62 118.57
C THR A 188 3.13 130.33 119.61
N ALA A 189 3.58 130.00 120.81
CA ALA A 189 2.98 130.08 122.14
C ALA A 189 1.51 130.56 122.32
N THR A 190 0.86 129.90 123.28
CA THR A 190 -0.33 130.33 124.08
C THR A 190 -1.70 129.71 123.73
N ARG A 191 -1.80 128.40 123.49
CA ARG A 191 -3.12 127.68 123.47
C ARG A 191 -3.03 126.19 123.83
N ALA A 192 -2.11 125.81 124.72
CA ALA A 192 -1.75 124.42 125.04
C ALA A 192 -2.66 123.69 126.06
N ASN A 193 -3.79 124.26 126.49
CA ASN A 193 -4.59 123.69 127.59
C ASN A 193 -6.02 123.25 127.23
N LEU A 194 -6.42 123.22 125.95
CA LEU A 194 -7.75 122.73 125.53
C LEU A 194 -7.74 121.62 124.45
N ILE A 195 -6.60 121.37 123.78
CA ILE A 195 -6.48 120.36 122.71
C ILE A 195 -6.18 118.96 123.28
N LEU A 196 -5.48 118.87 124.42
CA LEU A 196 -5.13 117.59 125.06
C LEU A 196 -6.33 116.77 125.55
N THR A 197 -7.54 117.35 125.64
CA THR A 197 -8.76 116.62 126.02
C THR A 197 -9.67 116.24 124.85
N SER A 198 -9.52 116.85 123.66
CA SER A 198 -10.29 116.46 122.46
C SER A 198 -9.50 115.54 121.52
N THR A 199 -8.18 115.75 121.35
CA THR A 199 -7.34 114.81 120.60
C THR A 199 -7.14 113.50 121.34
N GLY A 200 -7.15 113.51 122.68
CA GLY A 200 -7.20 112.28 123.49
C GLY A 200 -8.50 111.49 123.31
N LYS A 201 -9.64 112.17 123.06
CA LYS A 201 -10.92 111.51 122.76
C LYS A 201 -11.00 110.99 121.33
N GLU A 202 -10.44 111.72 120.36
CA GLU A 202 -10.34 111.26 118.96
C GLU A 202 -9.33 110.11 118.82
N LEU A 203 -8.18 110.17 119.51
CA LEU A 203 -7.23 109.05 119.60
C LEU A 203 -7.88 107.84 120.27
N ALA A 204 -8.58 108.02 121.40
CA ALA A 204 -9.29 106.92 122.04
C ALA A 204 -10.40 106.34 121.14
N ARG A 205 -11.07 107.17 120.32
CA ARG A 205 -12.09 106.71 119.35
C ARG A 205 -11.46 105.97 118.17
N LEU A 206 -10.33 106.45 117.65
CA LEU A 206 -9.60 105.79 116.57
C LEU A 206 -8.89 104.52 117.05
N GLU A 207 -8.37 104.51 118.28
CA GLU A 207 -7.86 103.31 118.93
C GLU A 207 -8.99 102.31 119.15
N ALA A 208 -10.17 102.75 119.60
CA ALA A 208 -11.35 101.89 119.72
C ALA A 208 -11.85 101.36 118.35
N GLN A 209 -11.80 102.18 117.30
CA GLN A 209 -12.11 101.73 115.94
C GLN A 209 -11.04 100.77 115.40
N ALA A 210 -9.76 101.01 115.70
CA ALA A 210 -8.68 100.12 115.32
C ALA A 210 -8.74 98.79 116.08
N THR A 211 -9.12 98.78 117.36
CA THR A 211 -9.38 97.53 118.10
C THR A 211 -10.61 96.83 117.57
N GLN A 212 -11.68 97.55 117.24
CA GLN A 212 -12.87 96.96 116.62
C GLN A 212 -12.55 96.32 115.25
N VAL A 213 -11.83 97.00 114.37
CA VAL A 213 -11.43 96.46 113.06
C VAL A 213 -10.48 95.27 113.22
N ARG A 214 -9.57 95.29 114.21
CA ARG A 214 -8.72 94.14 114.52
C ARG A 214 -9.55 92.96 115.04
N GLU A 215 -10.53 93.19 115.89
CA GLU A 215 -11.44 92.14 116.36
C GLU A 215 -12.27 91.56 115.21
N GLU A 216 -12.80 92.41 114.33
CA GLU A 216 -13.54 92.00 113.14
C GLU A 216 -12.64 91.21 112.18
N ALA A 217 -11.41 91.68 111.92
CA ALA A 217 -10.44 90.95 111.11
C ALA A 217 -10.04 89.60 111.73
N VAL A 218 -9.86 89.52 113.06
CA VAL A 218 -9.59 88.25 113.75
C VAL A 218 -10.80 87.32 113.68
N ARG A 219 -12.03 87.84 113.78
CA ARG A 219 -13.27 87.06 113.56
C ARG A 219 -13.37 86.57 112.12
N GLU A 220 -13.04 87.40 111.14
CA GLU A 220 -13.03 87.04 109.72
C GLU A 220 -11.98 85.96 109.43
N ILE A 221 -10.74 86.15 109.92
CA ILE A 221 -9.64 85.19 109.79
C ILE A 221 -10.00 83.87 110.47
N SER A 222 -10.64 83.89 111.64
CA SER A 222 -11.08 82.68 112.32
C SER A 222 -12.30 82.01 111.64
N LYS A 223 -13.15 82.75 110.92
CA LYS A 223 -14.16 82.16 110.02
C LYS A 223 -13.49 81.52 108.81
N LEU A 224 -12.57 82.22 108.13
CA LEU A 224 -11.86 81.72 106.97
C LEU A 224 -11.01 80.49 107.31
N ARG A 225 -10.34 80.47 108.46
CA ARG A 225 -9.62 79.27 108.93
C ARG A 225 -10.56 78.10 109.22
N ARG A 226 -11.77 78.35 109.74
CA ARG A 226 -12.79 77.30 109.90
C ARG A 226 -13.32 76.81 108.56
N CYS A 227 -13.53 77.70 107.59
CA CYS A 227 -13.92 77.31 106.24
C CYS A 227 -12.80 76.54 105.54
N GLN A 228 -11.55 76.98 105.67
CA GLN A 228 -10.38 76.29 105.15
C GLN A 228 -10.25 74.90 105.76
N ALA A 229 -10.32 74.78 107.09
CA ALA A 229 -10.27 73.47 107.76
C ALA A 229 -11.42 72.54 107.32
N ARG A 230 -12.63 73.06 107.12
CA ARG A 230 -13.76 72.27 106.58
C ARG A 230 -13.55 71.84 105.14
N LEU A 231 -12.97 72.70 104.29
CA LEU A 231 -12.65 72.35 102.91
C LEU A 231 -11.49 71.36 102.83
N GLU A 232 -10.51 71.47 103.73
CA GLU A 232 -9.42 70.51 103.84
C GLU A 232 -9.92 69.14 104.34
N GLU A 233 -10.82 69.14 105.32
CA GLU A 233 -11.52 67.93 105.80
C GLU A 233 -12.38 67.31 104.68
N GLN A 234 -13.20 68.11 104.00
CA GLN A 234 -14.00 67.65 102.87
C GLN A 234 -13.13 67.13 101.71
N ALA A 235 -12.03 67.81 101.38
CA ALA A 235 -11.11 67.33 100.35
C ALA A 235 -10.39 66.04 100.78
N ALA A 236 -10.08 65.87 102.07
CA ALA A 236 -9.51 64.63 102.58
C ALA A 236 -10.51 63.48 102.48
N ASP A 237 -11.79 63.73 102.81
CA ASP A 237 -12.89 62.76 102.65
C ASP A 237 -13.11 62.39 101.18
N ASP A 238 -13.17 63.38 100.27
CA ASP A 238 -13.32 63.15 98.82
C ASP A 238 -12.11 62.36 98.26
N ILE A 239 -10.89 62.68 98.70
CA ILE A 239 -9.69 61.93 98.31
C ILE A 239 -9.76 60.49 98.82
N ALA A 240 -10.21 60.27 100.06
CA ALA A 240 -10.38 58.93 100.61
C ALA A 240 -11.44 58.13 99.85
N GLU A 241 -12.57 58.75 99.47
CA GLU A 241 -13.61 58.11 98.66
C GLU A 241 -13.11 57.77 97.24
N VAL A 242 -12.35 58.66 96.60
CA VAL A 242 -11.73 58.38 95.30
C VAL A 242 -10.68 57.27 95.42
N GLN A 243 -9.90 57.22 96.50
CA GLN A 243 -8.95 56.13 96.73
C GLN A 243 -9.66 54.81 96.98
N GLN A 244 -10.74 54.79 97.74
CA GLN A 244 -11.53 53.60 98.00
C GLN A 244 -12.22 53.08 96.73
N SER A 245 -12.84 53.96 95.94
CA SER A 245 -13.44 53.59 94.66
C SER A 245 -12.41 53.10 93.65
N ARG A 246 -11.21 53.70 93.61
CA ARG A 246 -10.09 53.18 92.81
C ARG A 246 -9.69 51.77 93.26
N GLN A 247 -9.48 51.55 94.55
CA GLN A 247 -9.14 50.23 95.09
C GLN A 247 -10.22 49.18 94.80
N ALA A 248 -11.50 49.54 94.91
CA ALA A 248 -12.60 48.67 94.56
C ALA A 248 -12.62 48.35 93.07
N SER A 249 -12.41 49.34 92.19
CA SER A 249 -12.33 49.12 90.74
C SER A 249 -11.12 48.27 90.35
N THR A 250 -9.96 48.46 90.99
CA THR A 250 -8.77 47.63 90.71
C THR A 250 -8.99 46.20 91.15
N GLN A 251 -9.57 45.98 92.33
CA GLN A 251 -9.94 44.64 92.80
C GLN A 251 -10.94 43.97 91.85
N GLN A 252 -11.94 44.71 91.37
CA GLN A 252 -12.89 44.19 90.39
C GLN A 252 -12.19 43.79 89.08
N THR A 253 -11.33 44.66 88.53
CA THR A 253 -10.58 44.33 87.31
C THR A 253 -9.63 43.16 87.52
N GLU A 254 -9.02 43.02 88.69
CA GLU A 254 -8.15 41.88 89.03
C GLU A 254 -8.97 40.58 89.07
N THR A 255 -10.16 40.60 89.67
CA THR A 255 -11.04 39.43 89.66
C THR A 255 -11.52 39.06 88.26
N GLU A 256 -11.90 40.05 87.43
CA GLU A 256 -12.32 39.84 86.05
C GLU A 256 -11.15 39.28 85.19
N ILE A 257 -9.92 39.77 85.39
CA ILE A 257 -8.73 39.24 84.72
C ILE A 257 -8.48 37.78 85.10
N LEU A 258 -8.60 37.43 86.39
CA LEU A 258 -8.42 36.05 86.85
C LEU A 258 -9.51 35.10 86.30
N GLU A 259 -10.77 35.56 86.26
CA GLU A 259 -11.86 34.79 85.66
C GLU A 259 -11.65 34.56 84.16
N LEU A 260 -11.23 35.59 83.42
CA LEU A 260 -10.91 35.47 81.99
C LEU A 260 -9.69 34.56 81.76
N GLN A 261 -8.66 34.63 82.62
CA GLN A 261 -7.52 33.72 82.56
C GLN A 261 -7.94 32.27 82.78
N ALA A 262 -8.82 32.01 83.76
CA ALA A 262 -9.36 30.67 83.99
C ALA A 262 -10.18 30.16 82.79
N GLN A 263 -11.03 31.02 82.19
CA GLN A 263 -11.78 30.67 80.97
C GLN A 263 -10.85 30.38 79.77
N VAL A 264 -9.77 31.14 79.61
CA VAL A 264 -8.78 30.90 78.55
C VAL A 264 -8.04 29.58 78.78
N GLU A 265 -7.68 29.25 80.02
CA GLU A 265 -7.06 27.96 80.34
C GLU A 265 -8.02 26.78 80.14
N GLU A 266 -9.30 26.93 80.49
CA GLU A 266 -10.33 25.91 80.26
C GLU A 266 -10.52 25.66 78.76
N THR A 267 -10.73 26.73 77.97
CA THR A 267 -10.90 26.63 76.52
C THR A 267 -9.67 26.07 75.81
N ARG A 268 -8.46 26.42 76.29
CA ARG A 268 -7.21 25.83 75.81
C ARG A 268 -7.13 24.34 76.15
N SER A 269 -7.47 23.95 77.38
CA SER A 269 -7.49 22.54 77.77
C SER A 269 -8.52 21.73 76.97
N THR A 270 -9.69 22.30 76.65
CA THR A 270 -10.67 21.63 75.79
C THR A 270 -10.18 21.52 74.36
N ALA A 271 -9.55 22.56 73.82
CA ALA A 271 -8.97 22.54 72.47
C ALA A 271 -7.83 21.51 72.37
N ASP A 272 -6.93 21.46 73.35
CA ASP A 272 -5.84 20.49 73.39
C ASP A 272 -6.37 19.04 73.46
N ALA A 273 -7.47 18.81 74.19
CA ALA A 273 -8.14 17.51 74.23
C ALA A 273 -8.81 17.14 72.89
N GLU A 274 -9.43 18.10 72.20
CA GLU A 274 -10.00 17.88 70.87
C GLU A 274 -8.94 17.62 69.81
N VAL A 275 -7.82 18.37 69.83
CA VAL A 275 -6.67 18.14 68.94
C VAL A 275 -6.14 16.73 69.14
N LYS A 276 -5.92 16.30 70.39
CA LYS A 276 -5.46 14.93 70.67
C LYS A 276 -6.44 13.87 70.17
N ARG A 277 -7.75 14.09 70.33
CA ARG A 277 -8.78 13.18 69.81
C ARG A 277 -8.77 13.10 68.28
N LEU A 278 -8.57 14.24 67.60
CA LEU A 278 -8.46 14.27 66.14
C LEU A 278 -7.18 13.60 65.65
N GLU A 279 -6.07 13.74 66.37
CA GLU A 279 -4.82 13.03 66.08
C GLU A 279 -4.99 11.50 66.23
N GLU A 280 -5.64 11.04 67.30
CA GLU A 280 -5.94 9.61 67.50
C GLU A 280 -6.87 9.06 66.39
N LEU A 281 -7.87 9.84 65.97
CA LEU A 281 -8.74 9.46 64.85
C LEU A 281 -8.01 9.46 63.51
N ALA A 282 -7.12 10.42 63.27
CA ALA A 282 -6.32 10.46 62.05
C ALA A 282 -5.39 9.25 61.97
N GLN A 283 -4.71 8.90 63.07
CA GLN A 283 -3.86 7.71 63.15
C GLN A 283 -4.65 6.42 62.94
N ALA A 284 -5.87 6.33 63.46
CA ALA A 284 -6.74 5.18 63.23
C ALA A 284 -7.14 5.06 61.75
N CYS A 285 -7.53 6.17 61.11
CA CYS A 285 -7.84 6.20 59.67
C CYS A 285 -6.63 5.84 58.80
N GLU A 286 -5.43 6.31 59.15
CA GLU A 286 -4.19 5.96 58.44
C GLU A 286 -3.90 4.47 58.55
N ALA A 287 -4.03 3.87 59.74
CA ALA A 287 -3.84 2.44 59.94
C ALA A 287 -4.86 1.60 59.15
N GLU A 288 -6.14 2.01 59.13
CA GLU A 288 -7.17 1.34 58.32
C GLU A 288 -6.86 1.43 56.81
N ALA A 289 -6.42 2.59 56.33
CA ALA A 289 -6.03 2.77 54.94
C ALA A 289 -4.80 1.92 54.56
N GLU A 290 -3.81 1.82 55.45
CA GLU A 290 -2.64 0.94 55.24
C GLU A 290 -3.03 -0.54 55.18
N GLU A 291 -3.95 -1.00 56.04
CA GLU A 291 -4.48 -2.36 55.97
C GLU A 291 -5.23 -2.62 54.65
N GLU A 292 -6.04 -1.68 54.18
CA GLU A 292 -6.74 -1.81 52.90
C GLU A 292 -5.76 -1.86 51.71
N LEU A 293 -4.71 -1.03 51.73
CA LEU A 293 -3.65 -1.07 50.73
C LEU A 293 -2.90 -2.41 50.74
N GLN A 294 -2.59 -2.95 51.91
CA GLN A 294 -1.97 -4.28 52.03
C GLN A 294 -2.89 -5.38 51.49
N ARG A 295 -4.20 -5.32 51.77
CA ARG A 295 -5.19 -6.28 51.23
C ARG A 295 -5.28 -6.19 49.71
N LEU A 296 -5.30 -4.99 49.15
CA LEU A 296 -5.32 -4.79 47.69
C LEU A 296 -4.02 -5.29 47.04
N HIS A 297 -2.87 -5.05 47.66
CA HIS A 297 -1.59 -5.56 47.18
C HIS A 297 -1.55 -7.09 47.17
N ALA A 298 -1.97 -7.74 48.27
CA ALA A 298 -2.04 -9.20 48.35
C ALA A 298 -3.00 -9.77 47.28
N ALA A 299 -4.17 -9.17 47.08
CA ALA A 299 -5.11 -9.58 46.04
C ALA A 299 -4.53 -9.39 44.62
N GLN A 300 -3.74 -8.35 44.40
CA GLN A 300 -3.04 -8.12 43.12
C GLN A 300 -1.94 -9.17 42.90
N GLU A 301 -1.17 -9.53 43.91
CA GLU A 301 -0.15 -10.59 43.83
C GLU A 301 -0.78 -11.96 43.54
N GLU A 302 -1.89 -12.30 44.20
CA GLU A 302 -2.65 -13.52 43.92
C GLU A 302 -3.16 -13.55 42.47
N ARG A 303 -3.67 -12.42 41.98
CA ARG A 303 -4.12 -12.31 40.59
C ARG A 303 -2.97 -12.46 39.60
N LEU A 304 -1.83 -11.82 39.86
CA LEU A 304 -0.63 -11.94 39.02
C LEU A 304 -0.11 -13.38 39.01
N ALA A 305 -0.11 -14.07 40.15
CA ALA A 305 0.25 -15.49 40.22
C ALA A 305 -0.71 -16.36 39.38
N ALA A 306 -2.02 -16.14 39.50
CA ALA A 306 -3.01 -16.87 38.71
C ALA A 306 -2.88 -16.60 37.20
N GLU A 307 -2.60 -15.35 36.80
CA GLU A 307 -2.35 -15.00 35.40
C GLU A 307 -1.05 -15.64 34.88
N GLN A 308 0.01 -15.71 35.69
CA GLN A 308 1.26 -16.42 35.34
C GLN A 308 1.05 -17.93 35.16
N ASP A 309 0.27 -18.57 36.03
CA ASP A 309 -0.06 -19.99 35.89
C ASP A 309 -0.92 -20.24 34.63
N ALA A 310 -1.86 -19.34 34.31
CA ALA A 310 -2.62 -19.42 33.07
C ALA A 310 -1.74 -19.27 31.81
N VAL A 311 -0.71 -18.41 31.85
CA VAL A 311 0.27 -18.29 30.76
C VAL A 311 1.06 -19.58 30.60
N ARG A 312 1.55 -20.18 31.69
CA ARG A 312 2.25 -21.48 31.66
C ARG A 312 1.39 -22.59 31.07
N ASP A 313 0.12 -22.67 31.47
CA ASP A 313 -0.84 -23.65 30.90
C ASP A 313 -1.01 -23.47 29.38
N ILE A 314 -1.00 -22.23 28.88
CA ILE A 314 -1.08 -21.95 27.45
C ILE A 314 0.22 -22.35 26.75
N GLU A 315 1.38 -22.05 27.33
CA GLU A 315 2.70 -22.44 26.82
C GLU A 315 2.82 -23.97 26.70
N ASP A 316 2.38 -24.72 27.72
CA ASP A 316 2.37 -26.18 27.71
C ASP A 316 1.45 -26.74 26.61
N ARG A 317 0.27 -26.13 26.42
CA ARG A 317 -0.64 -26.50 25.31
C ARG A 317 -0.04 -26.21 23.95
N LEU A 318 0.66 -25.08 23.79
CA LEU A 318 1.37 -24.75 22.55
C LEU A 318 2.52 -25.73 22.29
N ALA A 319 3.26 -26.13 23.33
CA ALA A 319 4.29 -27.16 23.23
C ALA A 319 3.70 -28.52 22.83
N GLU A 320 2.53 -28.89 23.35
CA GLU A 320 1.86 -30.12 22.96
C GLU A 320 1.36 -30.09 21.51
N VAL A 321 0.76 -28.99 21.08
CA VAL A 321 0.29 -28.81 19.69
C VAL A 321 1.46 -28.83 18.71
N THR A 322 2.56 -28.14 19.03
CA THR A 322 3.76 -28.13 18.18
C THR A 322 4.36 -29.53 18.06
N ARG A 323 4.47 -30.28 19.17
CA ARG A 323 4.90 -31.69 19.13
C ARG A 323 3.99 -32.56 18.26
N LYS A 324 2.67 -32.49 18.42
CA LYS A 324 1.72 -33.26 17.59
C LYS A 324 1.84 -32.91 16.11
N SER A 325 1.97 -31.62 15.79
CA SER A 325 2.16 -31.20 14.39
C SER A 325 3.47 -31.70 13.80
N GLN A 326 4.55 -31.75 14.59
CA GLN A 326 5.83 -32.30 14.16
C GLN A 326 5.75 -33.81 13.92
N GLU A 327 5.06 -34.55 14.80
CA GLU A 327 4.79 -35.98 14.61
C GLU A 327 3.96 -36.25 13.34
N GLU A 328 2.95 -35.41 13.04
CA GLU A 328 2.18 -35.50 11.79
C GLU A 328 3.02 -35.19 10.55
N ILE A 329 3.90 -34.18 10.61
CA ILE A 329 4.84 -33.86 9.53
C ILE A 329 5.77 -35.05 9.26
N GLU A 330 6.36 -35.63 10.31
CA GLU A 330 7.24 -36.81 10.18
C GLU A 330 6.50 -38.01 9.58
N GLN A 331 5.24 -38.25 9.96
CA GLN A 331 4.41 -39.29 9.37
C GLN A 331 4.15 -39.04 7.88
N LEU A 332 3.83 -37.81 7.49
CA LEU A 332 3.61 -37.45 6.09
C LEU A 332 4.89 -37.56 5.26
N GLU A 333 6.04 -37.17 5.82
CA GLU A 333 7.34 -37.34 5.17
C GLU A 333 7.67 -38.83 4.94
N GLN A 334 7.38 -39.70 5.91
CA GLN A 334 7.54 -41.15 5.75
C GLN A 334 6.61 -41.71 4.66
N GLN A 335 5.35 -41.28 4.62
CA GLN A 335 4.42 -41.70 3.56
C GLN A 335 4.87 -41.23 2.18
N LEU A 336 5.38 -40.00 2.08
CA LEU A 336 5.91 -39.44 0.84
C LEU A 336 7.17 -40.18 0.39
N ALA A 337 8.07 -40.52 1.31
CA ALA A 337 9.25 -41.33 1.02
C ALA A 337 8.87 -42.74 0.52
N ALA A 338 7.89 -43.39 1.15
CA ALA A 338 7.39 -44.69 0.72
C ALA A 338 6.74 -44.63 -0.67
N ALA A 339 5.93 -43.60 -0.94
CA ALA A 339 5.31 -43.40 -2.25
C ALA A 339 6.36 -43.14 -3.35
N ARG A 340 7.41 -42.37 -3.06
CA ARG A 340 8.55 -42.16 -3.98
C ARG A 340 9.27 -43.46 -4.27
N HIS A 341 9.56 -44.27 -3.24
CA HIS A 341 10.20 -45.55 -3.42
C HIS A 341 9.34 -46.51 -4.26
N GLN A 342 8.03 -46.54 -4.04
CA GLN A 342 7.12 -47.34 -4.86
C GLN A 342 7.13 -46.87 -6.33
N ALA A 343 7.06 -45.56 -6.57
CA ALA A 343 7.13 -45.02 -7.93
C ALA A 343 8.46 -45.37 -8.63
N GLU A 344 9.57 -45.39 -7.89
CA GLU A 344 10.87 -45.82 -8.42
C GLU A 344 10.87 -47.31 -8.80
N ILE A 345 10.25 -48.18 -7.99
CA ILE A 345 10.05 -49.59 -8.33
C ILE A 345 9.22 -49.71 -9.62
N ASP A 346 8.08 -49.02 -9.71
CA ASP A 346 7.19 -49.06 -10.88
C ASP A 346 7.89 -48.56 -12.15
N ILE A 347 8.70 -47.50 -12.06
CA ILE A 347 9.52 -47.00 -13.17
C ILE A 347 10.50 -48.07 -13.65
N ASN A 348 11.24 -48.70 -12.74
CA ASN A 348 12.19 -49.75 -13.08
C ASN A 348 11.51 -50.97 -13.72
N GLU A 349 10.31 -51.35 -13.25
CA GLU A 349 9.51 -52.41 -13.86
C GLU A 349 9.06 -52.05 -15.28
N LEU A 350 8.61 -50.82 -15.50
CA LEU A 350 8.22 -50.33 -16.83
C LEU A 350 9.42 -50.25 -17.78
N GLU A 351 10.59 -49.83 -17.31
CA GLU A 351 11.83 -49.83 -18.10
C GLU A 351 12.25 -51.26 -18.49
N LEU A 352 12.13 -52.22 -17.57
CA LEU A 352 12.37 -53.64 -17.86
C LEU A 352 11.36 -54.18 -18.90
N ALA A 353 10.08 -53.82 -18.78
CA ALA A 353 9.06 -54.21 -19.75
C ALA A 353 9.30 -53.59 -21.13
N LEU A 354 9.71 -52.32 -21.18
CA LEU A 354 10.02 -51.61 -22.42
C LEU A 354 11.24 -52.22 -23.12
N THR A 355 12.31 -52.53 -22.38
CA THR A 355 13.49 -53.20 -22.94
C THR A 355 13.16 -54.61 -23.44
N ALA A 356 12.34 -55.36 -22.71
CA ALA A 356 11.86 -56.66 -23.17
C ALA A 356 11.02 -56.55 -24.45
N GLN A 357 10.13 -55.56 -24.56
CA GLN A 357 9.34 -55.32 -25.76
C GLN A 357 10.25 -54.92 -26.94
N LYS A 358 11.21 -54.02 -26.72
CA LYS A 358 12.18 -53.61 -27.73
C LYS A 358 12.94 -54.81 -28.29
N ASN A 359 13.45 -55.69 -27.42
CA ASN A 359 14.16 -56.90 -27.85
C ASN A 359 13.25 -57.85 -28.65
N ARG A 360 11.95 -57.96 -28.31
CA ARG A 360 10.98 -58.74 -29.11
C ARG A 360 10.79 -58.14 -30.50
N CYS A 361 10.58 -56.82 -30.59
CA CYS A 361 10.44 -56.16 -31.88
C CYS A 361 11.72 -56.26 -32.72
N GLU A 362 12.91 -56.12 -32.11
CA GLU A 362 14.19 -56.33 -32.80
C GLU A 362 14.32 -57.77 -33.33
N HIS A 363 13.86 -58.76 -32.56
CA HIS A 363 13.83 -60.15 -33.00
C HIS A 363 12.86 -60.39 -34.15
N GLU A 364 11.62 -59.87 -34.07
CA GLU A 364 10.63 -59.95 -35.14
C GLU A 364 11.11 -59.27 -36.44
N ILE A 365 11.78 -58.12 -36.33
CA ILE A 365 12.41 -57.44 -37.47
C ILE A 365 13.49 -58.34 -38.10
N ALA A 366 14.36 -58.93 -37.27
CA ALA A 366 15.41 -59.83 -37.76
C ALA A 366 14.83 -61.07 -38.45
N GLU A 367 13.75 -61.66 -37.92
CA GLU A 367 13.04 -62.78 -38.56
C GLU A 367 12.43 -62.36 -39.90
N LEU A 368 11.79 -61.19 -39.98
CA LEU A 368 11.24 -60.67 -41.23
C LEU A 368 12.33 -60.39 -42.26
N ASP A 369 13.48 -59.85 -41.85
CA ASP A 369 14.64 -59.63 -42.73
C ASP A 369 15.19 -60.96 -43.27
N GLU A 370 15.27 -61.99 -42.41
CA GLU A 370 15.66 -63.34 -42.84
C GLU A 370 14.65 -63.93 -43.84
N GLN A 371 13.35 -63.82 -43.56
CA GLN A 371 12.30 -64.26 -44.48
C GLN A 371 12.36 -63.52 -45.83
N GLN A 372 12.62 -62.21 -45.81
CA GLN A 372 12.81 -61.43 -47.04
C GLN A 372 14.07 -61.88 -47.81
N ALA A 373 15.18 -62.14 -47.11
CA ALA A 373 16.40 -62.65 -47.74
C ALA A 373 16.17 -64.01 -48.39
N GLN A 374 15.50 -64.93 -47.71
CA GLN A 374 15.11 -66.24 -48.24
C GLN A 374 14.17 -66.11 -49.44
N ALA A 375 13.16 -65.24 -49.38
CA ALA A 375 12.25 -65.00 -50.49
C ALA A 375 12.95 -64.39 -51.71
N ARG A 376 13.92 -63.48 -51.51
CA ARG A 376 14.77 -62.93 -52.58
C ARG A 376 15.64 -64.02 -53.20
N ALA A 377 16.31 -64.84 -52.39
CA ALA A 377 17.11 -65.96 -52.88
C ALA A 377 16.28 -66.95 -53.71
N ALA A 378 15.10 -67.36 -53.22
CA ALA A 378 14.18 -68.22 -53.97
C ALA A 378 13.66 -67.55 -55.26
N GLY A 379 13.45 -66.22 -55.22
CA GLY A 379 13.09 -65.43 -56.40
C GLY A 379 14.21 -65.42 -57.45
N GLU A 380 15.46 -65.21 -57.03
CA GLU A 380 16.65 -65.27 -57.88
C GLU A 380 16.85 -66.66 -58.47
N GLU A 381 16.64 -67.73 -57.70
CA GLU A 381 16.69 -69.12 -58.20
C GLU A 381 15.64 -69.35 -59.28
N ARG A 382 14.38 -68.96 -59.05
CA ARG A 382 13.32 -69.05 -60.07
C ARG A 382 13.66 -68.22 -61.31
N GLN A 383 14.27 -67.05 -61.14
CA GLN A 383 14.74 -66.23 -62.27
C GLN A 383 15.85 -66.94 -63.05
N ARG A 384 16.81 -67.59 -62.37
CA ARG A 384 17.87 -68.39 -63.02
C ARG A 384 17.29 -69.60 -63.75
N GLU A 385 16.34 -70.31 -63.14
CA GLU A 385 15.63 -71.43 -63.77
C GLU A 385 14.88 -70.97 -65.02
N LEU A 386 14.11 -69.88 -64.92
CA LEU A 386 13.37 -69.34 -66.06
C LEU A 386 14.32 -68.86 -67.16
N ALA A 387 15.44 -68.21 -66.79
CA ALA A 387 16.47 -67.80 -67.74
C ALA A 387 17.11 -69.00 -68.44
N ALA A 388 17.40 -70.08 -67.71
CA ALA A 388 17.90 -71.33 -68.28
C ALA A 388 16.88 -72.00 -69.20
N GLN A 389 15.59 -72.03 -68.82
CA GLN A 389 14.52 -72.53 -69.68
C GLN A 389 14.38 -71.70 -70.95
N LEU A 390 14.46 -70.36 -70.86
CA LEU A 390 14.43 -69.49 -72.02
C LEU A 390 15.66 -69.69 -72.91
N GLN A 391 16.85 -69.89 -72.35
CA GLN A 391 18.05 -70.22 -73.12
C GLN A 391 17.92 -71.57 -73.82
N ALA A 392 17.43 -72.61 -73.12
CA ALA A 392 17.19 -73.91 -73.71
C ALA A 392 16.12 -73.85 -74.82
N ALA A 393 15.04 -73.09 -74.61
CA ALA A 393 14.01 -72.88 -75.62
C ALA A 393 14.56 -72.10 -76.82
N ARG A 394 15.43 -71.11 -76.62
CA ARG A 394 16.13 -70.40 -77.71
C ARG A 394 17.03 -71.34 -78.49
N HIS A 395 17.85 -72.15 -77.81
CA HIS A 395 18.72 -73.12 -78.46
C HIS A 395 17.91 -74.15 -79.27
N SER A 396 16.82 -74.67 -78.70
CA SER A 396 15.92 -75.59 -79.42
C SER A 396 15.22 -74.91 -80.61
N ALA A 397 14.85 -73.64 -80.48
CA ALA A 397 14.29 -72.87 -81.59
C ALA A 397 15.33 -72.58 -82.68
N GLU A 398 16.58 -72.32 -82.31
CA GLU A 398 17.72 -72.18 -83.23
C GLU A 398 18.00 -73.49 -83.96
N GLU A 399 18.06 -74.63 -83.25
CA GLU A 399 18.19 -75.96 -83.85
C GLU A 399 17.03 -76.27 -84.82
N ALA A 400 15.80 -75.91 -84.46
CA ALA A 400 14.65 -76.07 -85.33
C ALA A 400 14.72 -75.15 -86.56
N ALA A 401 15.22 -73.92 -86.39
CA ALA A 401 15.45 -72.98 -87.50
C ALA A 401 16.54 -73.49 -88.45
N ASP A 402 17.65 -74.01 -87.91
CA ASP A 402 18.72 -74.63 -88.69
C ASP A 402 18.21 -75.87 -89.43
N ALA A 403 17.40 -76.71 -88.79
CA ALA A 403 16.77 -77.87 -89.44
C ALA A 403 15.82 -77.46 -90.57
N LEU A 404 15.00 -76.42 -90.36
CA LEU A 404 14.15 -75.86 -91.41
C LEU A 404 14.97 -75.26 -92.56
N GLN A 405 16.08 -74.59 -92.26
CA GLN A 405 16.98 -74.04 -93.27
C GLN A 405 17.66 -75.15 -94.07
N GLN A 406 18.10 -76.24 -93.43
CA GLN A 406 18.62 -77.42 -94.12
C GLN A 406 17.55 -78.07 -95.00
N GLN A 407 16.31 -78.16 -94.52
CA GLN A 407 15.20 -78.66 -95.31
C GLN A 407 14.91 -77.77 -96.52
N GLU A 408 14.93 -76.44 -96.35
CA GLU A 408 14.76 -75.49 -97.45
C GLU A 408 15.90 -75.60 -98.48
N GLN A 409 17.14 -75.73 -98.02
CA GLN A 409 18.30 -75.95 -98.90
C GLN A 409 18.20 -77.28 -99.66
N ALA A 410 17.79 -78.36 -99.00
CA ALA A 410 17.56 -79.65 -99.65
C ALA A 410 16.44 -79.58 -100.69
N LEU A 411 15.34 -78.87 -100.39
CA LEU A 411 14.26 -78.62 -101.36
C LEU A 411 14.73 -77.78 -102.55
N ARG A 412 15.55 -76.75 -102.31
CA ARG A 412 16.15 -75.95 -103.41
C ARG A 412 17.07 -76.79 -104.27
N GLN A 413 17.90 -77.65 -103.68
CA GLN A 413 18.76 -78.58 -104.41
C GLN A 413 17.94 -79.57 -105.23
N ALA A 414 16.91 -80.18 -104.64
CA ALA A 414 16.01 -81.08 -105.35
C ALA A 414 15.28 -80.38 -106.51
N HIS A 415 14.79 -79.16 -106.32
CA HIS A 415 14.19 -78.37 -107.40
C HIS A 415 15.20 -78.00 -108.48
N GLN A 416 16.46 -77.74 -108.12
CA GLN A 416 17.51 -77.45 -109.07
C GLN A 416 17.90 -78.68 -109.89
N GLU A 417 17.97 -79.85 -109.25
CA GLU A 417 18.14 -81.15 -109.92
C GLU A 417 16.96 -81.47 -110.86
N GLU A 418 15.72 -81.17 -110.43
CA GLU A 418 14.53 -81.32 -111.29
C GLU A 418 14.58 -80.36 -112.49
N LEU A 419 15.00 -79.11 -112.29
CA LEU A 419 15.18 -78.14 -113.37
C LEU A 419 16.26 -78.61 -114.35
N GLU A 420 17.41 -79.08 -113.87
CA GLU A 420 18.47 -79.63 -114.72
C GLU A 420 18.01 -80.88 -115.48
N ALA A 421 17.22 -81.76 -114.84
CA ALA A 421 16.62 -82.92 -115.50
C ALA A 421 15.59 -82.53 -116.56
N LEU A 422 14.80 -81.49 -116.31
CA LEU A 422 13.84 -80.94 -117.27
C LEU A 422 14.55 -80.27 -118.46
N GLU A 423 15.59 -79.48 -118.21
CA GLU A 423 16.42 -78.88 -119.26
C GLU A 423 17.14 -79.95 -120.10
N ALA A 424 17.67 -81.00 -119.48
CA ALA A 424 18.28 -82.12 -120.19
C ALA A 424 17.25 -82.83 -121.10
N ARG A 425 16.02 -82.99 -120.60
CA ARG A 425 14.92 -83.58 -121.36
C ARG A 425 14.45 -82.68 -122.51
N GLU A 426 14.46 -81.36 -122.31
CA GLU A 426 14.15 -80.38 -123.36
C GLU A 426 15.22 -80.39 -124.46
N ARG A 427 16.51 -80.47 -124.10
CA ARG A 427 17.60 -80.66 -125.08
C ARG A 427 17.45 -81.95 -125.88
N GLU A 428 17.11 -83.06 -125.22
CA GLU A 428 16.88 -84.35 -125.90
C GLU A 428 15.71 -84.29 -126.88
N ILE A 429 14.62 -83.59 -126.53
CA ILE A 429 13.47 -83.39 -127.41
C ILE A 429 13.85 -82.50 -128.60
N ASN A 430 14.61 -81.42 -128.38
CA ASN A 430 15.07 -80.54 -129.46
C ASN A 430 15.99 -81.27 -130.44
N GLU A 431 16.95 -82.06 -129.95
CA GLU A 431 17.79 -82.88 -130.82
C GLU A 431 16.97 -83.89 -131.65
N ARG A 432 15.89 -84.42 -131.07
CA ARG A 432 14.99 -85.36 -131.75
C ARG A 432 14.14 -84.66 -132.82
N CYS A 433 13.72 -83.42 -132.58
CA CYS A 433 13.06 -82.57 -133.55
C CYS A 433 13.98 -82.22 -134.72
N GLU A 434 15.23 -81.83 -134.47
CA GLU A 434 16.23 -81.54 -135.51
C GLU A 434 16.55 -82.77 -136.37
N ARG A 435 16.64 -83.96 -135.77
CA ARG A 435 16.80 -85.23 -136.52
C ARG A 435 15.58 -85.55 -137.39
N ASN A 436 14.37 -85.26 -136.92
CA ASN A 436 13.16 -85.47 -137.70
C ASN A 436 13.02 -84.45 -138.83
N GLU A 437 13.41 -83.21 -138.59
CA GLU A 437 13.40 -82.13 -139.59
C GLU A 437 14.39 -82.43 -140.72
N THR A 438 15.63 -82.81 -140.39
CA THR A 438 16.63 -83.26 -141.38
C THR A 438 16.21 -84.56 -142.10
N SER A 439 15.51 -85.48 -141.43
CA SER A 439 14.94 -86.67 -142.07
C SER A 439 13.81 -86.32 -143.06
N MET A 440 12.97 -85.34 -142.72
CA MET A 440 11.86 -84.88 -143.57
C MET A 440 12.35 -84.07 -144.76
N GLU A 441 13.38 -83.24 -144.59
CA GLU A 441 14.03 -82.50 -145.68
C GLU A 441 14.68 -83.44 -146.69
N ASN A 442 15.38 -84.48 -146.21
CA ASN A 442 15.97 -85.50 -147.09
C ASN A 442 14.91 -86.31 -147.85
N ALA A 443 13.79 -86.68 -147.21
CA ALA A 443 12.67 -87.34 -147.87
C ALA A 443 12.00 -86.44 -148.93
N CYS A 444 11.89 -85.14 -148.66
CA CYS A 444 11.36 -84.16 -149.62
C CYS A 444 12.33 -83.93 -150.80
N ALA A 445 13.63 -83.94 -150.56
CA ALA A 445 14.64 -83.86 -151.63
C ALA A 445 14.62 -85.11 -152.53
N GLU A 446 14.45 -86.30 -151.96
CA GLU A 446 14.28 -87.56 -152.73
C GLU A 446 13.01 -87.57 -153.58
N LEU A 447 11.89 -87.08 -153.05
CA LEU A 447 10.64 -86.99 -153.80
C LEU A 447 10.74 -85.99 -154.96
N ARG A 448 11.37 -84.83 -154.75
CA ARG A 448 11.62 -83.86 -155.82
C ARG A 448 12.46 -84.45 -156.94
N ARG A 449 13.53 -85.15 -156.60
CA ARG A 449 14.40 -85.84 -157.57
C ARG A 449 13.65 -86.89 -158.38
N ARG A 450 12.80 -87.71 -157.74
CA ARG A 450 11.95 -88.70 -158.44
C ARG A 450 10.94 -88.05 -159.37
N THR A 451 10.36 -86.90 -158.98
CA THR A 451 9.45 -86.16 -159.86
C THR A 451 10.17 -85.55 -161.07
N GLU A 452 11.38 -85.04 -160.90
CA GLU A 452 12.20 -84.50 -161.99
C GLU A 452 12.65 -85.59 -162.98
N GLU A 453 13.02 -86.77 -162.47
CA GLU A 453 13.35 -87.95 -163.28
C GLU A 453 12.13 -88.44 -164.09
N SER A 454 10.92 -88.44 -163.49
CA SER A 454 9.68 -88.78 -164.20
C SER A 454 9.27 -87.75 -165.26
N LEU A 455 9.52 -86.46 -165.01
CA LEU A 455 9.30 -85.37 -165.97
C LEU A 455 10.26 -85.44 -167.16
N ALA A 456 11.51 -85.85 -166.92
CA ALA A 456 12.50 -86.07 -167.98
C ALA A 456 12.13 -87.28 -168.86
N GLN A 457 11.60 -88.36 -168.26
CA GLN A 457 11.09 -89.53 -168.97
C GLN A 457 9.83 -89.23 -169.81
N LEU A 458 8.95 -88.36 -169.31
CA LEU A 458 7.76 -87.93 -170.06
C LEU A 458 8.12 -87.03 -171.25
N LYS A 459 9.10 -86.12 -171.11
CA LYS A 459 9.59 -85.28 -172.23
C LYS A 459 10.26 -86.10 -173.33
N THR A 460 10.93 -87.20 -173.00
CA THR A 460 11.54 -88.10 -173.99
C THR A 460 10.48 -88.91 -174.73
N LEU A 461 9.43 -89.37 -174.05
CA LEU A 461 8.29 -90.05 -174.70
C LEU A 461 7.49 -89.12 -175.61
N GLU A 462 7.35 -87.84 -175.23
CA GLU A 462 6.67 -86.82 -176.03
C GLU A 462 7.40 -86.53 -177.35
N GLN A 463 8.74 -86.50 -177.34
CA GLN A 463 9.54 -86.34 -178.57
C GLN A 463 9.43 -87.55 -179.51
N VAL A 464 9.34 -88.77 -178.97
CA VAL A 464 9.16 -90.00 -179.77
C VAL A 464 7.77 -90.08 -180.41
N LEU A 465 6.74 -89.55 -179.73
CA LEU A 465 5.38 -89.47 -180.28
C LEU A 465 5.26 -88.43 -181.41
N LYS A 466 5.92 -87.28 -181.30
CA LYS A 466 5.97 -86.27 -182.36
C LYS A 466 6.61 -86.79 -183.65
N GLN A 467 7.70 -87.56 -183.54
CA GLN A 467 8.36 -88.19 -184.70
C GLN A 467 7.50 -89.26 -185.38
N ARG A 468 6.58 -89.91 -184.65
CA ARG A 468 5.61 -90.87 -185.23
C ARG A 468 4.40 -90.19 -185.88
N GLN A 469 3.94 -89.05 -185.36
CA GLN A 469 2.82 -88.29 -185.95
C GLN A 469 3.20 -87.62 -187.27
N ASP A 470 4.41 -87.08 -187.40
CA ASP A 470 4.85 -86.42 -188.63
C ASP A 470 5.13 -87.41 -189.78
N SER A 471 5.42 -88.69 -189.45
CA SER A 471 5.52 -89.77 -190.45
C SER A 471 4.16 -90.34 -190.88
N ALA A 472 3.09 -90.14 -190.11
CA ALA A 472 1.74 -90.66 -190.42
C ALA A 472 0.91 -89.71 -191.29
N LEU A 473 1.21 -88.40 -191.31
CA LEU A 473 0.49 -87.40 -192.11
C LEU A 473 0.95 -87.30 -193.59
N ALA A 474 1.87 -88.15 -194.02
CA ALA A 474 2.30 -88.27 -195.42
C ALA A 474 1.50 -89.30 -196.26
N ALA A 475 0.52 -90.03 -195.71
CA ALA A 475 0.02 -91.25 -196.38
C ALA A 475 -1.48 -91.38 -196.72
N LEU A 476 -2.42 -90.52 -196.27
CA LEU A 476 -3.85 -90.71 -196.63
C LEU A 476 -4.61 -89.40 -196.88
N ARG A 477 -4.38 -88.83 -198.08
CA ARG A 477 -5.41 -88.13 -198.86
C ARG A 477 -6.61 -89.07 -199.07
N GLY A 478 -7.83 -88.67 -198.69
CA GLY A 478 -9.03 -89.34 -199.22
C GLY A 478 -10.36 -89.23 -198.48
N ASN A 479 -10.97 -88.03 -198.53
CA ASN A 479 -12.43 -87.81 -198.68
C ASN A 479 -13.38 -88.06 -197.46
N PRO A 480 -14.67 -87.64 -197.50
CA PRO A 480 -15.11 -86.29 -197.11
C PRO A 480 -16.24 -86.27 -196.04
N GLY A 481 -16.42 -85.10 -195.40
CA GLY A 481 -17.71 -84.60 -194.91
C GLY A 481 -18.26 -85.19 -193.60
N GLY A 482 -18.64 -84.32 -192.66
CA GLY A 482 -19.52 -84.71 -191.55
C GLY A 482 -19.39 -83.90 -190.25
N LYS A 483 -19.95 -82.70 -190.26
CA LYS A 483 -20.57 -81.91 -189.17
C LYS A 483 -20.52 -82.40 -187.69
N VAL A 484 -20.15 -81.41 -186.83
CA VAL A 484 -20.90 -80.84 -185.67
C VAL A 484 -20.60 -81.34 -184.24
N ALA A 485 -20.43 -80.32 -183.37
CA ALA A 485 -20.69 -80.24 -181.92
C ALA A 485 -19.76 -81.01 -180.96
N GLU A 486 -19.47 -80.58 -179.73
CA GLU A 486 -19.59 -79.33 -178.94
C GLU A 486 -19.01 -79.70 -177.55
N ASP A 487 -18.41 -78.72 -176.87
CA ASP A 487 -18.45 -78.52 -175.41
C ASP A 487 -17.81 -79.46 -174.35
N ALA A 488 -16.91 -78.83 -173.59
CA ALA A 488 -17.08 -78.44 -172.17
C ALA A 488 -16.50 -79.28 -171.01
N ARG A 489 -15.76 -78.52 -170.15
CA ARG A 489 -15.61 -78.61 -168.68
C ARG A 489 -14.81 -79.81 -168.12
N SER A 490 -13.98 -79.69 -167.08
CA SER A 490 -13.55 -78.59 -166.21
C SER A 490 -12.25 -79.01 -165.53
#